data_AF-A0A2L2Z087-F1
#
_entry.id   AF-A0A2L2Z087-F1
#
_cell.length_a   1.000
_cell.length_b   1.000
_cell.length_c   1.000
_cell.angle_alpha   90.00
_cell.angle_beta   90.00
_cell.angle_gamma   90.00
#
_symmetry.space_group_name_H-M   'P 1'
#
loop_
_entity.id
_entity.type
_entity.pdbx_description
1 polymer ?
#
loop_
_entity_poly.entity_id
_entity_poly.type
_entity_poly.pdbx_seq_one_letter_code
_entity_poly.pdbx_strand_id
1 'polypeptide(L)'
;VNVFTTSDTNDNLSRHDMLSWVYECLQSNFSNIDELCSGASYCLFMDMLFPCSISLNKVKFKTLLEHEYIQNFILLQAAFKRV
;
A
#
# COMPACT_ATOMS: atom_id res chain seq x y z
N VAL A 1 3.43 9.59 13.36
CA VAL A 1 4.70 9.06 13.94
C VAL A 1 5.45 8.39 12.82
N ASN A 2 6.73 8.73 12.62
CA ASN A 2 7.54 8.18 11.53
C ASN A 2 8.38 7.00 12.04
N VAL A 3 8.54 5.96 11.22
CA VAL A 3 9.33 4.77 11.53
C VAL A 3 10.57 4.75 10.63
N PHE A 4 11.73 4.46 11.20
CA PHE A 4 13.00 4.33 10.48
C PHE A 4 13.53 2.91 10.61
N THR A 5 13.95 2.31 9.49
CA THR A 5 14.60 0.99 9.50
C THR A 5 15.98 1.12 10.16
N THR A 6 16.19 0.41 11.27
CA THR A 6 17.45 0.37 12.00
C THR A 6 17.81 -1.10 12.27
N SER A 7 19.06 -1.39 12.64
CA SER A 7 19.48 -2.77 12.94
C SER A 7 18.69 -3.41 14.10
N ASP A 8 18.02 -2.62 14.92
CA ASP A 8 17.19 -3.07 16.04
C ASP A 8 15.74 -3.42 15.62
N THR A 9 15.28 -3.01 14.43
CA THR A 9 13.98 -3.44 13.88
C THR A 9 14.14 -4.80 13.18
N ASN A 10 14.31 -5.87 13.98
CA ASN A 10 14.82 -7.17 13.48
C ASN A 10 13.74 -8.21 13.09
N ASP A 11 12.45 -7.96 13.32
CA ASP A 11 11.40 -8.91 12.97
C ASP A 11 10.89 -8.69 11.54
N ASN A 12 11.74 -9.01 10.56
CA ASN A 12 11.35 -8.99 9.15
C ASN A 12 10.36 -10.13 8.85
N LEU A 13 9.23 -9.80 8.22
CA LEU A 13 8.24 -10.79 7.79
C LEU A 13 8.75 -11.58 6.57
N SER A 14 8.38 -12.86 6.49
CA SER A 14 8.53 -13.60 5.23
C SER A 14 7.56 -13.05 4.17
N ARG A 15 7.82 -13.33 2.89
CA ARG A 15 6.89 -12.93 1.80
C ARG A 15 5.48 -13.48 2.00
N HIS A 16 5.36 -14.69 2.54
CA HIS A 16 4.07 -15.32 2.79
C HIS A 16 3.33 -14.61 3.93
N ASP A 17 4.03 -14.34 5.04
CA ASP A 17 3.42 -13.66 6.19
C ASP A 17 3.01 -12.24 5.83
N MET A 18 3.83 -11.55 5.01
CA MET A 18 3.50 -10.22 4.51
C MET A 18 2.23 -10.24 3.64
N LEU A 19 2.08 -11.22 2.74
CA LEU A 19 0.88 -11.37 1.92
C LEU A 19 -0.35 -11.71 2.77
N SER A 20 -0.21 -12.61 3.75
CA SER A 20 -1.28 -12.93 4.69
C SER A 20 -1.75 -11.70 5.45
N TRP A 21 -0.80 -10.90 5.95
CA TRP A 21 -1.12 -9.66 6.66
C TRP A 21 -1.88 -8.66 5.79
N VAL A 22 -1.46 -8.46 4.52
CA VAL A 22 -2.18 -7.60 3.58
C VAL A 22 -3.59 -8.12 3.31
N TYR A 23 -3.72 -9.44 3.09
CA TYR A 23 -5.02 -10.08 2.89
C TYR A 23 -5.94 -9.86 4.10
N GLU A 24 -5.46 -10.11 5.32
CA GLU A 24 -6.23 -9.97 6.55
C GLU A 24 -6.70 -8.53 6.76
N CYS A 25 -5.82 -7.56 6.53
CA CYS A 25 -6.15 -6.14 6.69
C CYS A 25 -7.15 -5.67 5.64
N LEU A 26 -6.88 -5.93 4.36
CA LEU A 26 -7.61 -5.30 3.25
C LEU A 26 -8.71 -6.19 2.64
N GLN A 27 -8.84 -7.45 3.09
CA GLN A 27 -9.74 -8.47 2.53
C GLN A 27 -9.55 -8.60 1.01
N SER A 28 -8.29 -8.65 0.58
CA SER A 28 -7.88 -8.53 -0.83
C SER A 28 -7.08 -9.75 -1.28
N ASN A 29 -7.50 -10.39 -2.39
CA ASN A 29 -6.94 -11.66 -2.85
C ASN A 29 -5.61 -11.50 -3.63
N PHE A 30 -4.57 -10.93 -3.01
CA PHE A 30 -3.24 -10.89 -3.60
C PHE A 30 -2.61 -12.29 -3.58
N SER A 31 -2.17 -12.76 -4.75
CA SER A 31 -1.53 -14.08 -4.90
C SER A 31 -0.02 -13.98 -4.96
N ASN A 32 0.50 -12.83 -5.38
CA ASN A 32 1.93 -12.52 -5.45
C ASN A 32 2.23 -11.14 -4.85
N ILE A 33 3.38 -11.02 -4.17
CA ILE A 33 3.90 -9.75 -3.62
C ILE A 33 4.12 -8.70 -4.71
N ASP A 34 4.40 -9.15 -5.94
CA ASP A 34 4.57 -8.26 -7.09
C ASP A 34 3.30 -7.46 -7.40
N GLU A 35 2.11 -7.93 -7.01
CA GLU A 35 0.85 -7.20 -7.21
C GLU A 35 0.79 -5.88 -6.38
N LEU A 36 1.60 -5.79 -5.32
CA LEU A 36 1.76 -4.54 -4.56
C LEU A 36 2.41 -3.43 -5.38
N CYS A 37 3.08 -3.76 -6.50
CA CYS A 37 3.67 -2.75 -7.40
C CYS A 37 2.62 -1.83 -8.03
N SER A 38 1.33 -2.22 -8.02
CA SER A 38 0.25 -1.37 -8.52
C SER A 38 0.04 -0.10 -7.68
N GLY A 39 0.50 -0.09 -6.42
CA GLY A 39 0.32 1.02 -5.50
C GLY A 39 -1.08 1.11 -4.85
N ALA A 40 -2.05 0.32 -5.31
CA ALA A 40 -3.44 0.40 -4.85
C ALA A 40 -3.60 -0.03 -3.39
N SER A 41 -2.90 -1.09 -2.96
CA SER A 41 -2.95 -1.60 -1.57
C SER A 41 -2.41 -0.56 -0.58
N TYR A 42 -1.33 0.14 -0.93
CA TYR A 42 -0.79 1.22 -0.10
C TYR A 42 -1.78 2.39 0.01
N CYS A 43 -2.54 2.69 -1.05
CA CYS A 43 -3.60 3.69 -0.99
C CYS A 43 -4.71 3.28 0.00
N LEU A 44 -5.12 2.00 -0.01
CA LEU A 44 -6.11 1.49 0.95
C LEU A 44 -5.59 1.53 2.39
N PHE A 45 -4.32 1.17 2.62
CA PHE A 45 -3.71 1.30 3.95
C PHE A 45 -3.72 2.74 4.46
N MET A 46 -3.45 3.72 3.59
CA MET A 46 -3.53 5.13 3.97
C MET A 46 -4.95 5.55 4.36
N ASP A 47 -5.98 5.10 3.64
CA ASP A 47 -7.36 5.39 4.02
C ASP A 47 -7.77 4.68 5.32
N MET A 48 -7.31 3.45 5.55
CA MET A 48 -7.56 2.71 6.77
C MET A 48 -6.92 3.38 8.00
N LEU A 49 -5.65 3.79 7.90
CA LEU A 49 -4.91 4.40 9.01
C LEU A 49 -5.31 5.87 9.22
N PHE A 50 -5.55 6.58 8.13
CA PHE A 50 -5.87 8.01 8.10
C PHE A 50 -7.05 8.25 7.16
N PRO A 51 -8.30 8.07 7.63
CA PRO A 51 -9.48 8.24 6.81
C PRO A 51 -9.50 9.59 6.09
N CYS A 52 -9.94 9.60 4.82
CA CYS A 52 -9.99 10.81 3.97
C CYS A 52 -8.61 11.40 3.60
N SER A 53 -7.50 10.73 3.91
CA SER A 53 -6.16 11.16 3.49
C SER A 53 -5.92 10.99 1.98
N ILE A 54 -6.67 10.09 1.34
CA ILE A 54 -6.53 9.74 -0.08
C ILE A 54 -7.89 9.72 -0.79
N SER A 55 -7.90 10.08 -2.08
CA SER A 55 -9.12 10.01 -2.90
C SER A 55 -9.27 8.63 -3.52
N LEU A 56 -9.89 7.68 -2.82
CA LEU A 56 -10.05 6.29 -3.29
C LEU A 56 -10.72 6.17 -4.67
N ASN A 57 -11.64 7.09 -5.01
CA ASN A 57 -12.28 7.14 -6.34
C ASN A 57 -11.30 7.34 -7.51
N LYS A 58 -10.07 7.82 -7.23
CA LYS A 58 -9.01 8.02 -8.23
C LYS A 58 -8.03 6.85 -8.31
N VAL A 59 -8.09 5.92 -7.36
CA VAL A 59 -7.17 4.78 -7.28
C VAL A 59 -7.53 3.76 -8.35
N LYS A 60 -6.52 3.27 -9.06
CA LYS A 60 -6.64 2.26 -10.11
C LYS A 60 -6.41 0.88 -9.51
N PHE A 61 -7.50 0.19 -9.15
CA PHE A 61 -7.43 -1.12 -8.46
C PHE A 61 -7.17 -2.32 -9.36
N LYS A 62 -7.58 -2.26 -10.63
CA LYS A 62 -7.51 -3.38 -11.58
C LYS A 62 -6.83 -2.94 -12.87
N THR A 63 -5.57 -2.55 -12.75
CA THR A 63 -4.74 -2.12 -13.88
C THR A 63 -3.50 -2.98 -14.01
N LEU A 64 -3.01 -3.12 -15.25
CA LEU A 64 -1.74 -3.75 -15.59
C LEU A 64 -0.80 -2.76 -16.31
N LEU A 65 -1.17 -1.48 -16.35
CA LEU A 65 -0.46 -0.44 -17.08
C LEU A 65 0.44 0.33 -16.11
N GLU A 66 1.74 0.35 -16.39
CA GLU A 66 2.75 0.98 -15.53
C GLU A 66 2.44 2.47 -15.25
N HIS A 67 1.96 3.20 -16.26
CA HIS A 67 1.60 4.61 -16.08
C HIS A 67 0.41 4.81 -15.10
N GLU A 68 -0.47 3.82 -14.94
CA GLU A 68 -1.54 3.85 -13.94
C GLU A 68 -1.03 3.49 -12.54
N TYR A 69 0.01 2.65 -12.42
CA TYR A 69 0.71 2.42 -11.15
C TYR A 69 1.35 3.72 -10.64
N ILE A 70 2.00 4.47 -11.54
CA ILE A 70 2.58 5.78 -11.23
C ILE A 70 1.50 6.73 -10.69
N GLN A 71 0.30 6.74 -11.28
CA GLN A 71 -0.82 7.56 -10.78
C GLN A 71 -1.21 7.21 -9.34
N ASN A 72 -1.28 5.91 -9.00
CA ASN A 72 -1.52 5.48 -7.62
C ASN A 72 -0.42 5.95 -6.67
N PHE A 73 0.86 5.86 -7.06
CA PHE A 73 1.96 6.35 -6.23
C PHE A 73 1.96 7.87 -6.06
N ILE A 74 1.52 8.64 -7.06
CA ILE A 74 1.34 10.10 -6.91
C ILE A 74 0.26 10.41 -5.87
N LEU A 75 -0.85 9.66 -5.86
CA LEU A 75 -1.89 9.80 -4.84
C LEU A 75 -1.35 9.44 -3.44
N LEU A 76 -0.59 8.35 -3.33
CA LEU A 76 0.03 7.92 -2.09
C LEU A 76 1.00 8.98 -1.53
N GLN A 77 1.87 9.54 -2.38
CA GLN A 77 2.79 10.62 -2.00
C GLN A 77 2.04 11.87 -1.54
N ALA A 78 0.94 12.22 -2.19
CA ALA A 78 0.11 13.34 -1.76
C ALA A 78 -0.54 13.10 -0.39
N ALA A 79 -0.94 11.85 -0.09
CA ALA A 79 -1.45 11.46 1.22
C ALA A 79 -0.36 11.55 2.29
N PHE A 80 0.85 11.06 2.04
CA PHE A 80 1.99 11.20 2.98
C PHE A 80 2.37 12.65 3.29
N LYS A 81 2.17 13.60 2.37
CA LYS A 81 2.40 15.02 2.64
C LYS A 81 1.31 15.68 3.49
N ARG A 82 0.12 15.07 3.55
CA ARG A 82 -1.05 15.61 4.27
C ARG A 82 -1.07 15.20 5.74
N VAL A 83 -0.56 14.00 6.03
CA VAL A 83 -0.52 13.37 7.36
C VAL A 83 0.78 13.73 8.07
#